data_AF-A0A917V2Q8-F1
#
_entry.id   AF-A0A917V2Q8-F1
#
_cell.length_a   1.000
_cell.length_b   1.000
_cell.length_c   1.000
_cell.angle_alpha   90.00
_cell.angle_beta   90.00
_cell.angle_gamma   90.00
#
_symmetry.space_group_name_H-M   'P 1'
#
loop_
_entity.id
_entity.type
_entity.pdbx_description
1 polymer ?
#
loop_
_entity_poly.entity_id
_entity_poly.type
_entity_poly.pdbx_seq_one_letter_code
_entity_poly.pdbx_strand_id
1 'polypeptide(L)'
;MPAPGASALSAFGTPGARAGILVMLAAMLIFAINDTLGKWLVATYSAGQVLLIRSLAALIVLAPFLMRASPRALLAPERPGLQALRVALSTLEVFCFYVAVSALPLADVLTYWMAAPIWVAALSPLVLGERIGWRRWSAIAVGFVGVLVALEPSRASISPAAGVCIVGSLAFAGMMLLSRVLRGTPDTTLVLWQTTGAGLAGLVLAPFAWVSPTPFDVGLLALLGVLSMLGHICVNRAFKLADAGTVVPYQYTLLLFAGVLGWLVFGDVPRPALVIGAMIIVGAGVYIFLRERQVARRAGRSARRALTRTRTRPAAPP
;
A
#
# COMPACT_ATOMS: atom_id res chain seq x y z
N MET A 1 -0.59 -38.69 -2.84
CA MET A 1 0.16 -37.43 -2.57
C MET A 1 0.28 -36.64 -3.87
N PRO A 2 -0.34 -35.45 -4.02
CA PRO A 2 -0.10 -34.63 -5.20
C PRO A 2 1.25 -33.91 -5.08
N ALA A 3 1.97 -33.81 -6.19
CA ALA A 3 3.35 -33.31 -6.26
C ALA A 3 3.49 -31.82 -5.86
N PRO A 4 4.58 -31.42 -5.17
CA PRO A 4 4.77 -30.08 -4.60
C PRO A 4 5.04 -28.93 -5.62
N GLY A 5 4.82 -29.13 -6.92
CA GLY A 5 5.14 -28.13 -7.96
C GLY A 5 3.95 -27.45 -8.65
N ALA A 6 2.73 -27.98 -8.52
CA ALA A 6 1.60 -27.55 -9.36
C ALA A 6 0.83 -26.32 -8.82
N SER A 7 0.90 -26.03 -7.52
CA SER A 7 0.18 -24.92 -6.90
C SER A 7 0.84 -23.55 -7.13
N ALA A 8 2.15 -23.51 -7.38
CA ALA A 8 2.88 -22.26 -7.59
C ALA A 8 2.72 -21.67 -9.01
N LEU A 9 2.27 -22.47 -9.99
CA LEU A 9 2.18 -22.06 -11.39
C LEU A 9 0.78 -21.55 -11.82
N SER A 10 -0.24 -21.68 -10.97
CA SER A 10 -1.64 -21.34 -11.29
C SER A 10 -2.11 -19.97 -10.79
N ALA A 11 -1.33 -19.28 -9.93
CA ALA A 11 -1.69 -17.96 -9.42
C ALA A 11 -1.51 -16.83 -10.48
N PHE A 12 -0.66 -17.06 -11.48
CA PHE A 12 -0.20 -16.00 -12.38
C PHE A 12 -1.05 -15.93 -13.65
N GLY A 13 -2.17 -15.22 -13.54
CA GLY A 13 -3.00 -14.84 -14.68
C GLY A 13 -4.51 -14.88 -14.46
N THR A 14 -4.96 -14.95 -13.22
CA THR A 14 -6.38 -14.98 -12.88
C THR A 14 -7.02 -13.59 -13.05
N PRO A 15 -8.35 -13.49 -13.21
CA PRO A 15 -9.08 -12.23 -13.09
C PRO A 15 -8.74 -11.43 -11.83
N GLY A 16 -8.33 -12.12 -10.74
CA GLY A 16 -7.90 -11.53 -9.49
C GLY A 16 -6.67 -10.63 -9.60
N ALA A 17 -5.65 -11.00 -10.38
CA ALA A 17 -4.43 -10.21 -10.51
C ALA A 17 -4.70 -8.79 -11.06
N ARG A 18 -5.47 -8.70 -12.15
CA ARG A 18 -5.86 -7.41 -12.75
C ARG A 18 -6.73 -6.58 -11.82
N ALA A 19 -7.69 -7.20 -11.15
CA ALA A 19 -8.52 -6.51 -10.16
C ALA A 19 -7.66 -5.98 -9.00
N GLY A 20 -6.69 -6.76 -8.51
CA GLY A 20 -5.76 -6.32 -7.47
C GLY A 20 -4.93 -5.11 -7.89
N ILE A 21 -4.43 -5.08 -9.13
CA ILE A 21 -3.69 -3.92 -9.68
C ILE A 21 -4.58 -2.68 -9.74
N LEU A 22 -5.80 -2.80 -10.29
CA LEU A 22 -6.72 -1.66 -10.40
C LEU A 22 -7.12 -1.10 -9.03
N VAL A 23 -7.37 -2.00 -8.05
CA VAL A 23 -7.68 -1.60 -6.67
C VAL A 23 -6.47 -0.94 -6.00
N MET A 24 -5.24 -1.41 -6.29
CA MET A 24 -4.02 -0.76 -5.78
C MET A 24 -3.84 0.64 -6.38
N LEU A 25 -4.06 0.81 -7.68
CA LEU A 25 -4.01 2.13 -8.33
C LEU A 25 -5.03 3.09 -7.74
N ALA A 26 -6.26 2.63 -7.49
CA ALA A 26 -7.29 3.41 -6.81
C ALA A 26 -6.85 3.79 -5.38
N ALA A 27 -6.21 2.87 -4.65
CA ALA A 27 -5.65 3.17 -3.33
C ALA A 27 -4.60 4.28 -3.40
N MET A 28 -3.68 4.23 -4.38
CA MET A 28 -2.63 5.24 -4.54
C MET A 28 -3.19 6.61 -4.91
N LEU A 29 -4.26 6.66 -5.70
CA LEU A 29 -4.96 7.92 -5.99
C LEU A 29 -5.61 8.48 -4.71
N ILE A 30 -6.30 7.64 -3.94
CA ILE A 30 -6.92 8.05 -2.67
C ILE A 30 -5.86 8.56 -1.69
N PHE A 31 -4.71 7.88 -1.58
CA PHE A 31 -3.60 8.35 -0.75
C PHE A 31 -3.00 9.65 -1.26
N ALA A 32 -2.82 9.84 -2.57
CA ALA A 32 -2.33 11.10 -3.10
C ALA A 32 -3.28 12.28 -2.79
N ILE A 33 -4.60 12.06 -2.86
CA ILE A 33 -5.58 13.05 -2.40
C ILE A 33 -5.43 13.27 -0.89
N ASN A 34 -5.29 12.20 -0.11
CA ASN A 34 -5.07 12.27 1.34
C ASN A 34 -3.84 13.11 1.71
N ASP A 35 -2.72 12.88 1.03
CA ASP A 35 -1.45 13.59 1.24
C ASP A 35 -1.54 15.05 0.82
N THR A 36 -2.32 15.35 -0.24
CA THR A 36 -2.58 16.73 -0.68
C THR A 36 -3.32 17.52 0.39
N LEU A 37 -4.39 16.94 0.97
CA LEU A 37 -5.07 17.55 2.13
C LEU A 37 -4.15 17.60 3.36
N GLY A 38 -3.39 16.53 3.60
CA GLY A 38 -2.45 16.42 4.70
C GLY A 38 -1.43 17.55 4.68
N LYS A 39 -0.80 17.82 3.54
CA LYS A 39 0.17 18.91 3.33
C LYS A 39 -0.39 20.27 3.78
N TRP A 40 -1.68 20.53 3.53
CA TRP A 40 -2.32 21.77 3.96
C TRP A 40 -2.55 21.80 5.47
N LEU A 41 -3.06 20.71 6.06
CA LEU A 41 -3.44 20.68 7.47
C LEU A 41 -2.24 20.58 8.42
N VAL A 42 -1.17 19.88 8.03
CA VAL A 42 0.04 19.74 8.86
C VAL A 42 0.85 21.02 8.97
N ALA A 43 0.53 22.05 8.17
CA ALA A 43 1.10 23.39 8.34
C ALA A 43 0.61 24.09 9.62
N THR A 44 -0.52 23.64 10.19
CA THR A 44 -1.15 24.25 11.38
C THR A 44 -1.34 23.26 12.51
N TYR A 45 -1.68 22.01 12.20
CA TYR A 45 -2.02 20.99 13.18
C TYR A 45 -0.88 19.98 13.37
N SER A 46 -0.63 19.62 14.62
CA SER A 46 0.39 18.62 14.94
C SER A 46 0.02 17.23 14.42
N ALA A 47 1.03 16.41 14.15
CA ALA A 47 0.88 15.02 13.71
C ALA A 47 -0.06 14.19 14.60
N GLY A 48 0.11 14.31 15.93
CA GLY A 48 -0.72 13.62 16.92
C GLY A 48 -2.19 14.05 16.84
N GLN A 49 -2.42 15.36 16.67
CA GLN A 49 -3.77 15.90 16.50
C GLN A 49 -4.43 15.42 15.20
N VAL A 50 -3.70 15.44 14.08
CA VAL A 50 -4.19 14.91 12.80
C VAL A 50 -4.54 13.44 12.94
N LEU A 51 -3.68 12.64 13.58
CA LEU A 51 -3.90 11.22 13.83
C LEU A 51 -5.14 10.95 14.69
N LEU A 52 -5.38 11.77 15.71
CA LEU A 52 -6.52 11.61 16.59
C LEU A 52 -7.83 11.90 15.85
N ILE A 53 -7.95 13.09 15.26
CA ILE A 53 -9.20 13.56 14.66
C ILE A 53 -9.56 12.70 13.45
N ARG A 54 -8.58 12.38 12.58
CA ARG A 54 -8.82 11.51 11.42
C ARG A 54 -9.26 10.10 11.85
N SER A 55 -8.71 9.56 12.94
CA SER A 55 -9.04 8.23 13.44
C SER A 55 -10.45 8.20 14.02
N LEU A 56 -10.84 9.22 14.78
CA LEU A 56 -12.20 9.37 15.29
C LEU A 56 -13.22 9.45 14.14
N ALA A 57 -12.95 10.28 13.13
CA ALA A 57 -13.81 10.40 11.96
C ALA A 57 -13.93 9.08 11.19
N ALA A 58 -12.80 8.38 10.97
CA ALA A 58 -12.80 7.07 10.35
C ALA A 58 -13.60 6.03 11.15
N LEU A 59 -13.50 6.02 12.48
CA LEU A 59 -14.28 5.13 13.34
C LEU A 59 -15.79 5.43 13.28
N ILE A 60 -16.18 6.71 13.24
CA ILE A 60 -17.58 7.12 13.06
C ILE A 60 -18.14 6.59 11.74
N VAL A 61 -17.39 6.74 10.64
CA VAL A 61 -17.82 6.23 9.33
C VAL A 61 -17.80 4.70 9.27
N LEU A 62 -16.89 4.06 10.00
CA LEU A 62 -16.80 2.60 10.07
C LEU A 62 -17.93 2.01 10.94
N ALA A 63 -18.46 2.74 11.92
CA ALA A 63 -19.47 2.30 12.87
C ALA A 63 -20.66 1.52 12.27
N PRO A 64 -21.38 2.00 11.23
CA PRO A 64 -22.50 1.25 10.65
C PRO A 64 -22.07 -0.10 10.05
N PHE A 65 -20.84 -0.22 9.58
CA PHE A 65 -20.29 -1.48 9.07
C PHE A 65 -19.90 -2.42 10.20
N LEU A 66 -19.43 -1.89 11.34
CA LEU A 66 -19.13 -2.67 12.54
C LEU A 66 -20.39 -3.25 13.16
N MET A 67 -21.49 -2.50 13.19
CA MET A 67 -22.78 -2.95 13.70
C MET A 67 -23.36 -4.14 12.90
N ARG A 68 -22.97 -4.28 11.63
CA ARG A 68 -23.36 -5.40 10.75
C ARG A 68 -22.36 -6.56 10.79
N ALA A 69 -21.18 -6.36 11.39
CA ALA A 69 -20.14 -7.37 11.47
C ALA A 69 -20.35 -8.28 12.70
N SER A 70 -19.92 -9.53 12.59
CA SER A 70 -19.96 -10.46 13.74
C SER A 70 -19.02 -9.95 14.85
N PRO A 71 -19.50 -9.77 16.10
CA PRO A 71 -18.66 -9.36 17.22
C PRO A 71 -17.45 -10.27 17.44
N ARG A 72 -17.62 -11.58 17.20
CA ARG A 72 -16.53 -12.56 17.27
C ARG A 72 -15.43 -12.27 16.25
N ALA A 73 -15.80 -11.88 15.02
CA ALA A 73 -14.83 -11.54 13.97
C ALA A 73 -14.08 -10.22 14.25
N LEU A 74 -14.67 -9.32 15.06
CA LEU A 74 -14.05 -8.05 15.45
C LEU A 74 -13.12 -8.21 16.65
N LEU A 75 -13.57 -8.91 17.69
CA LEU A 75 -12.88 -8.99 18.99
C LEU A 75 -11.92 -10.18 19.12
N ALA A 76 -12.16 -11.26 18.36
CA ALA A 76 -11.32 -12.45 18.37
C ALA A 76 -10.85 -12.77 16.94
N PRO A 77 -9.97 -11.92 16.35
CA PRO A 77 -9.41 -12.21 15.04
C PRO A 77 -8.65 -13.54 15.08
N GLU A 78 -8.72 -14.32 13.99
CA GLU A 78 -8.14 -15.68 13.93
C GLU A 78 -6.66 -15.75 14.29
N ARG A 79 -5.91 -14.66 14.04
CA ARG A 79 -4.46 -14.56 14.28
C ARG A 79 -4.14 -13.30 15.09
N PRO A 80 -4.51 -13.26 16.39
CA PRO A 80 -4.48 -12.02 17.17
C PRO A 80 -3.06 -11.45 17.34
N GLY A 81 -2.05 -12.31 17.53
CA GLY A 81 -0.65 -11.86 17.65
C GLY A 81 -0.12 -11.18 16.38
N LEU A 82 -0.42 -11.75 15.21
CA LEU A 82 -0.03 -11.14 13.93
C LEU A 82 -0.80 -9.84 13.65
N GLN A 83 -2.06 -9.79 14.06
CA GLN A 83 -2.86 -8.56 13.95
C GLN A 83 -2.31 -7.47 14.88
N ALA A 84 -1.95 -7.80 16.13
CA ALA A 84 -1.32 -6.86 17.05
C ALA A 84 0.02 -6.34 16.51
N LEU A 85 0.88 -7.23 15.99
CA LEU A 85 2.13 -6.83 15.34
C LEU A 85 1.87 -5.92 14.12
N ARG A 86 0.88 -6.24 13.28
CA ARG A 86 0.50 -5.40 12.14
C ARG A 86 0.07 -4.00 12.59
N VAL A 87 -0.73 -3.91 13.65
CA VAL A 87 -1.15 -2.62 14.22
C VAL A 87 0.06 -1.85 14.75
N ALA A 88 0.94 -2.50 15.51
CA ALA A 88 2.15 -1.88 16.02
C ALA A 88 3.03 -1.33 14.89
N LEU A 89 3.25 -2.11 13.83
CA LEU A 89 4.01 -1.66 12.64
C LEU A 89 3.31 -0.51 11.91
N SER A 90 1.98 -0.55 11.78
CA SER A 90 1.22 0.55 11.17
C SER A 90 1.24 1.83 11.99
N THR A 91 1.31 1.74 13.32
CA THR A 91 1.44 2.90 14.19
C THR A 91 2.87 3.43 14.16
N LEU A 92 3.86 2.54 14.20
CA LEU A 92 5.28 2.87 14.17
C LEU A 92 5.67 3.58 12.88
N GLU A 93 5.23 3.09 11.73
CA GLU A 93 5.57 3.72 10.45
C GLU A 93 5.03 5.16 10.38
N VAL A 94 3.79 5.38 10.79
CA VAL A 94 3.19 6.72 10.80
C VAL A 94 3.93 7.65 11.77
N PHE A 95 4.30 7.15 12.96
CA PHE A 95 5.11 7.92 13.90
C PHE A 95 6.47 8.31 13.30
N CYS A 96 7.19 7.35 12.70
CA CYS A 96 8.45 7.60 12.01
C CYS A 96 8.29 8.59 10.86
N PHE A 97 7.19 8.54 10.10
CA PHE A 97 6.91 9.46 9.01
C PHE A 97 6.84 10.90 9.52
N TYR A 98 6.08 11.16 10.57
CA TYR A 98 5.95 12.51 11.11
C TYR A 98 7.23 13.04 11.75
N VAL A 99 7.98 12.19 12.46
CA VAL A 99 9.31 12.55 12.99
C VAL A 99 10.30 12.82 11.85
N ALA A 100 10.21 12.09 10.75
CA ALA A 100 11.04 12.33 9.58
C ALA A 100 10.69 13.65 8.88
N VAL A 101 9.39 13.96 8.71
CA VAL A 101 8.93 15.19 8.04
C VAL A 101 9.24 16.45 8.87
N SER A 102 9.38 16.34 10.19
CA SER A 102 9.84 17.48 11.01
C SER A 102 11.34 17.75 10.87
N ALA A 103 12.13 16.77 10.43
CA ALA A 103 13.59 16.87 10.29
C ALA A 103 14.08 16.97 8.85
N LEU A 104 13.30 16.51 7.88
CA LEU A 104 13.67 16.42 6.47
C LEU A 104 12.57 16.96 5.55
N PRO A 105 12.95 17.48 4.37
CA PRO A 105 11.99 17.79 3.33
C PRO A 105 11.09 16.58 2.99
N LEU A 106 9.80 16.83 2.77
CA LEU A 106 8.82 15.78 2.47
C LEU A 106 9.24 14.88 1.29
N ALA A 107 9.85 15.45 0.24
CA ALA A 107 10.34 14.67 -0.90
C ALA A 107 11.45 13.67 -0.52
N ASP A 108 12.33 14.04 0.40
CA ASP A 108 13.37 13.15 0.91
C ASP A 108 12.75 12.01 1.72
N VAL A 109 11.77 12.32 2.58
CA VAL A 109 11.03 11.32 3.36
C VAL A 109 10.28 10.35 2.45
N LEU A 110 9.54 10.86 1.45
CA LEU A 110 8.80 10.03 0.50
C LEU A 110 9.71 9.11 -0.30
N THR A 111 10.94 9.54 -0.63
CA THR A 111 11.93 8.67 -1.29
C THR A 111 12.19 7.39 -0.49
N TYR A 112 12.27 7.49 0.85
CA TYR A 112 12.42 6.33 1.73
C TYR A 112 11.15 5.46 1.80
N TRP A 113 9.95 6.05 1.87
CA TRP A 113 8.70 5.25 1.87
C TRP A 113 8.48 4.54 0.53
N MET A 114 8.95 5.12 -0.56
CA MET A 114 9.00 4.48 -1.87
C MET A 114 10.06 3.36 -1.95
N ALA A 115 10.90 3.15 -0.94
CA ALA A 115 11.69 1.92 -0.84
C ALA A 115 10.84 0.72 -0.38
N ALA A 116 9.62 0.92 0.10
CA ALA A 116 8.76 -0.17 0.59
C ALA A 116 8.55 -1.31 -0.42
N PRO A 117 8.36 -1.08 -1.73
CA PRO A 117 8.36 -2.16 -2.72
C PRO A 117 9.63 -3.02 -2.75
N ILE A 118 10.80 -2.43 -2.49
CA ILE A 118 12.07 -3.16 -2.39
C ILE A 118 12.07 -4.02 -1.13
N TRP A 119 11.70 -3.45 0.02
CA TRP A 119 11.61 -4.19 1.29
C TRP A 119 10.64 -5.35 1.20
N VAL A 120 9.43 -5.10 0.69
CA VAL A 120 8.42 -6.14 0.47
C VAL A 120 8.98 -7.21 -0.47
N ALA A 121 9.68 -6.83 -1.52
CA ALA A 121 10.23 -7.80 -2.45
C ALA A 121 11.33 -8.67 -1.84
N ALA A 122 12.22 -8.07 -1.05
CA ALA A 122 13.29 -8.76 -0.35
C ALA A 122 12.76 -9.72 0.73
N LEU A 123 11.72 -9.32 1.46
CA LEU A 123 11.18 -10.07 2.60
C LEU A 123 10.06 -11.06 2.22
N SER A 124 9.46 -10.93 1.03
CA SER A 124 8.39 -11.84 0.56
C SER A 124 8.77 -13.32 0.60
N PRO A 125 9.98 -13.76 0.19
CA PRO A 125 10.36 -15.17 0.26
C PRO A 125 10.39 -15.72 1.70
N LEU A 126 10.73 -14.88 2.68
CA LEU A 126 10.83 -15.26 4.09
C LEU A 126 9.47 -15.26 4.78
N VAL A 127 8.67 -14.21 4.57
CA VAL A 127 7.40 -14.00 5.29
C VAL A 127 6.24 -14.72 4.61
N LEU A 128 6.21 -14.73 3.27
CA LEU A 128 5.08 -15.25 2.49
C LEU A 128 5.40 -16.60 1.83
N GLY A 129 6.69 -16.99 1.74
CA GLY A 129 7.13 -18.09 0.88
C GLY A 129 7.01 -17.77 -0.62
N GLU A 130 6.66 -16.52 -0.97
CA GLU A 130 6.48 -16.07 -2.35
C GLU A 130 7.85 -15.69 -2.95
N ARG A 131 8.33 -16.48 -3.93
CA ARG A 131 9.55 -16.14 -4.66
C ARG A 131 9.26 -15.12 -5.75
N ILE A 132 9.93 -13.98 -5.68
CA ILE A 132 9.81 -12.93 -6.69
C ILE A 132 10.84 -13.16 -7.79
N GLY A 133 10.35 -13.41 -9.00
CA GLY A 133 11.21 -13.63 -10.16
C GLY A 133 11.97 -12.38 -10.59
N TRP A 134 13.12 -12.58 -11.24
CA TRP A 134 14.04 -11.52 -11.67
C TRP A 134 13.38 -10.37 -12.43
N ARG A 135 12.36 -10.65 -13.26
CA ARG A 135 11.65 -9.61 -14.03
C ARG A 135 10.90 -8.63 -13.16
N ARG A 136 10.32 -9.09 -12.04
CA ARG A 136 9.64 -8.24 -11.07
C ARG A 136 10.65 -7.42 -10.29
N TRP A 137 11.77 -8.04 -9.89
CA TRP A 137 12.91 -7.34 -9.31
C TRP A 137 13.43 -6.22 -10.21
N SER A 138 13.62 -6.48 -11.51
CA SER A 138 14.01 -5.45 -12.47
C SER A 138 13.00 -4.32 -12.55
N ALA A 139 11.70 -4.62 -12.58
CA ALA A 139 10.67 -3.58 -12.64
C ALA A 139 10.57 -2.76 -11.33
N ILE A 140 10.78 -3.38 -10.17
CA ILE A 140 10.88 -2.67 -8.88
C ILE A 140 12.10 -1.75 -8.87
N ALA A 141 13.27 -2.27 -9.28
CA ALA A 141 14.49 -1.48 -9.37
C ALA A 141 14.34 -0.28 -10.33
N VAL A 142 13.79 -0.50 -11.53
CA VAL A 142 13.54 0.56 -12.51
C VAL A 142 12.51 1.56 -11.98
N GLY A 143 11.44 1.09 -11.34
CA GLY A 143 10.44 1.96 -10.69
C GLY A 143 11.07 2.85 -9.62
N PHE A 144 11.95 2.28 -8.78
CA PHE A 144 12.69 3.04 -7.77
C PHE A 144 13.69 4.02 -8.38
N VAL A 145 14.36 3.68 -9.48
CA VAL A 145 15.17 4.67 -10.22
C VAL A 145 14.28 5.83 -10.69
N GLY A 146 13.07 5.54 -11.17
CA GLY A 146 12.08 6.57 -11.51
C GLY A 146 11.72 7.47 -10.32
N VAL A 147 11.61 6.91 -9.12
CA VAL A 147 11.42 7.68 -7.86
C VAL A 147 12.60 8.61 -7.60
N LEU A 148 13.84 8.10 -7.66
CA LEU A 148 15.04 8.89 -7.41
C LEU A 148 15.17 10.06 -8.39
N VAL A 149 14.83 9.82 -9.66
CA VAL A 149 14.79 10.87 -10.69
C VAL A 149 13.65 11.85 -10.43
N ALA A 150 12.47 11.38 -10.03
CA ALA A 150 11.29 12.24 -9.84
C ALA A 150 11.42 13.16 -8.62
N LEU A 151 11.95 12.63 -7.52
CA LEU A 151 12.01 13.35 -6.25
C LEU A 151 13.30 14.15 -6.09
N GLU A 152 14.37 13.78 -6.79
CA GLU A 152 15.69 14.43 -6.69
C GLU A 152 16.13 14.58 -5.22
N PRO A 153 16.33 13.46 -4.49
CA PRO A 153 16.59 13.53 -3.06
C PRO A 153 17.84 14.39 -2.77
N SER A 154 17.70 15.28 -1.80
CA SER A 154 18.72 16.27 -1.48
C SER A 154 19.89 15.64 -0.72
N ARG A 155 20.98 16.39 -0.51
CA ARG A 155 22.08 15.93 0.37
C ARG A 155 21.62 15.72 1.81
N ALA A 156 20.57 16.41 2.27
CA ALA A 156 20.02 16.23 3.61
C ALA A 156 19.37 14.86 3.82
N SER A 157 18.99 14.17 2.72
CA SER A 157 18.48 12.80 2.78
C SER A 157 19.47 11.82 3.41
N ILE A 158 20.77 12.14 3.41
CA ILE A 158 21.83 11.38 4.08
C ILE A 158 22.20 12.11 5.38
N SER A 159 21.37 11.90 6.40
CA SER A 159 21.51 12.53 7.73
C SER A 159 21.14 11.53 8.83
N PRO A 160 21.34 11.86 10.12
CA PRO A 160 20.88 10.99 11.21
C PRO A 160 19.37 10.67 11.15
N ALA A 161 18.55 11.58 10.60
CA ALA A 161 17.12 11.37 10.38
C ALA A 161 16.81 10.26 9.35
N ALA A 162 17.78 9.89 8.49
CA ALA A 162 17.65 8.76 7.57
C ALA A 162 17.39 7.43 8.31
N GLY A 163 17.96 7.26 9.52
CA GLY A 163 17.71 6.06 10.33
C GLY A 163 16.23 5.90 10.68
N VAL A 164 15.56 7.01 11.04
CA VAL A 164 14.11 7.04 11.30
C VAL A 164 13.32 6.69 10.03
N CYS A 165 13.75 7.21 8.88
CA CYS A 165 13.10 6.90 7.60
C CYS A 165 13.24 5.43 7.20
N ILE A 166 14.40 4.82 7.46
CA ILE A 166 14.63 3.39 7.20
C ILE A 166 13.74 2.55 8.10
N VAL A 167 13.69 2.84 9.39
CA VAL A 167 12.81 2.12 10.34
C VAL A 167 11.34 2.28 9.93
N GLY A 168 10.90 3.50 9.60
CA GLY A 168 9.53 3.77 9.17
C GLY A 168 9.16 3.03 7.88
N SER A 169 9.97 3.13 6.83
CA SER A 169 9.73 2.43 5.56
C SER A 169 9.74 0.91 5.70
N LEU A 170 10.60 0.37 6.57
CA LEU A 170 10.63 -1.06 6.88
C LEU A 170 9.39 -1.50 7.67
N ALA A 171 8.94 -0.70 8.64
CA ALA A 171 7.70 -0.95 9.37
C ALA A 171 6.48 -0.90 8.44
N PHE A 172 6.44 0.04 7.50
CA PHE A 172 5.40 0.12 6.47
C PHE A 172 5.39 -1.13 5.58
N ALA A 173 6.56 -1.57 5.11
CA ALA A 173 6.70 -2.81 4.35
C ALA A 173 6.27 -4.05 5.17
N GLY A 174 6.63 -4.12 6.44
CA GLY A 174 6.22 -5.18 7.36
C GLY A 174 4.71 -5.21 7.57
N MET A 175 4.07 -4.05 7.76
CA MET A 175 2.61 -3.92 7.80
C MET A 175 1.96 -4.45 6.52
N MET A 176 2.51 -4.14 5.34
CA MET A 176 2.00 -4.63 4.06
C MET A 176 2.12 -6.16 3.93
N LEU A 177 3.27 -6.74 4.30
CA LEU A 177 3.45 -8.19 4.31
C LEU A 177 2.47 -8.87 5.26
N LEU A 178 2.28 -8.33 6.47
CA LEU A 178 1.29 -8.87 7.41
C LEU A 178 -0.15 -8.69 6.90
N SER A 179 -0.46 -7.63 6.16
CA SER A 179 -1.76 -7.48 5.50
C SER A 179 -2.02 -8.60 4.49
N ARG A 180 -0.97 -9.05 3.79
CA ARG A 180 -1.03 -10.21 2.89
C ARG A 180 -1.16 -11.54 3.65
N VAL A 181 -0.43 -11.72 4.75
CA VAL A 181 -0.56 -12.90 5.61
C VAL A 181 -1.97 -13.00 6.20
N LEU A 182 -2.57 -11.86 6.55
CA LEU A 182 -3.90 -11.74 7.14
C LEU A 182 -5.01 -11.56 6.11
N ARG A 183 -4.79 -11.95 4.85
CA ARG A 183 -5.80 -11.84 3.78
C ARG A 183 -7.12 -12.59 4.07
N GLY A 184 -7.12 -13.54 4.99
CA GLY A 184 -8.34 -14.23 5.47
C GLY A 184 -9.17 -13.40 6.46
N THR A 185 -8.56 -12.41 7.13
CA THR A 185 -9.24 -11.56 8.11
C THR A 185 -10.13 -10.53 7.39
N PRO A 186 -11.36 -10.26 7.88
CA PRO A 186 -12.24 -9.24 7.30
C PRO A 186 -11.57 -7.86 7.23
N ASP A 187 -11.81 -7.09 6.17
CA ASP A 187 -11.19 -5.76 6.04
C ASP A 187 -11.66 -4.80 7.13
N THR A 188 -12.92 -4.94 7.55
CA THR A 188 -13.50 -4.18 8.67
C THR A 188 -12.71 -4.41 9.95
N THR A 189 -12.33 -5.65 10.26
CA THR A 189 -11.47 -5.98 11.41
C THR A 189 -10.07 -5.40 11.24
N LEU A 190 -9.45 -5.57 10.06
CA LEU A 190 -8.09 -5.06 9.80
C LEU A 190 -8.02 -3.54 9.98
N VAL A 191 -9.00 -2.83 9.42
CA VAL A 191 -9.06 -1.37 9.42
C VAL A 191 -9.52 -0.83 10.77
N LEU A 192 -10.46 -1.49 11.45
CA LEU A 192 -10.84 -1.13 12.83
C LEU A 192 -9.62 -1.04 13.72
N TRP A 193 -8.88 -2.14 13.84
CA TRP A 193 -7.73 -2.22 14.75
C TRP A 193 -6.58 -1.29 14.34
N GLN A 194 -6.38 -1.08 13.03
CA GLN A 194 -5.42 -0.11 12.53
C GLN A 194 -5.80 1.33 12.91
N THR A 195 -7.05 1.71 12.66
CA THR A 195 -7.57 3.05 13.00
C THR A 195 -7.57 3.26 14.52
N THR A 196 -7.92 2.24 15.30
CA THR A 196 -7.84 2.30 16.77
C THR A 196 -6.39 2.49 17.23
N GLY A 197 -5.43 1.75 16.67
CA GLY A 197 -4.01 1.91 17.01
C GLY A 197 -3.48 3.31 16.69
N ALA A 198 -3.83 3.85 15.53
CA ALA A 198 -3.47 5.21 15.14
C ALA A 198 -4.18 6.27 16.01
N GLY A 199 -5.44 6.04 16.37
CA GLY A 199 -6.22 6.91 17.25
C GLY A 199 -5.67 6.95 18.67
N LEU A 200 -5.24 5.81 19.22
CA LEU A 200 -4.58 5.73 20.53
C LEU A 200 -3.23 6.46 20.52
N ALA A 201 -2.42 6.28 19.46
CA ALA A 201 -1.19 7.05 19.31
C ALA A 201 -1.47 8.56 19.21
N GLY A 202 -2.49 8.94 18.43
CA GLY A 202 -2.97 10.31 18.36
C GLY A 202 -3.42 10.83 19.73
N LEU A 203 -4.16 10.05 20.50
CA LEU A 203 -4.64 10.42 21.84
C LEU A 203 -3.48 10.71 22.80
N VAL A 204 -2.40 9.95 22.71
CA VAL A 204 -1.19 10.18 23.51
C VAL A 204 -0.43 11.42 23.03
N LEU A 205 -0.29 11.62 21.71
CA LEU A 205 0.58 12.66 21.14
C LEU A 205 -0.10 14.03 21.01
N ALA A 206 -1.40 14.06 20.73
CA ALA A 206 -2.14 15.29 20.43
C ALA A 206 -2.13 16.33 21.57
N PRO A 207 -2.24 15.95 22.87
CA PRO A 207 -2.26 16.93 23.96
C PRO A 207 -1.01 17.80 24.06
N PHE A 208 0.14 17.33 23.57
CA PHE A 208 1.42 18.07 23.67
C PHE A 208 1.54 19.25 22.71
N ALA A 209 0.71 19.30 21.67
CA ALA A 209 0.76 20.34 20.63
C ALA A 209 -0.63 20.56 20.04
N TRP A 210 -1.65 20.66 20.90
CA TRP A 210 -3.03 20.81 20.49
C TRP A 210 -3.34 22.24 20.07
N VAL A 211 -3.91 22.41 18.89
CA VAL A 211 -4.43 23.68 18.38
C VAL A 211 -5.89 23.47 18.01
N SER A 212 -6.82 24.19 18.65
CA SER A 212 -8.25 24.02 18.39
C SER A 212 -8.58 24.27 16.92
N PRO A 213 -9.07 23.26 16.17
CA PRO A 213 -9.33 23.42 14.75
C PRO A 213 -10.57 24.25 14.49
N THR A 214 -10.56 25.01 13.39
CA THR A 214 -11.76 25.69 12.91
C THR A 214 -12.82 24.66 12.48
N PRO A 215 -14.12 24.99 12.45
CA PRO A 215 -15.15 24.06 11.97
C PRO A 215 -14.88 23.56 10.54
N PHE A 216 -14.30 24.42 9.69
CA PHE A 216 -13.89 24.05 8.34
C PHE A 216 -12.77 23.00 8.35
N ASP A 217 -11.73 23.23 9.17
CA ASP A 217 -10.60 22.29 9.29
C ASP A 217 -11.00 20.97 9.94
N VAL A 218 -11.97 20.97 10.86
CA VAL A 218 -12.56 19.73 11.38
C VAL A 218 -13.16 18.90 10.24
N GLY A 219 -13.85 19.55 9.29
CA GLY A 219 -14.37 18.90 8.08
C GLY A 219 -13.26 18.29 7.21
N LEU A 220 -12.17 19.03 7.00
CA LEU A 220 -11.01 18.54 6.23
C LEU A 220 -10.26 17.40 6.94
N LEU A 221 -10.05 17.50 8.25
CA LEU A 221 -9.46 16.45 9.08
C LEU A 221 -10.33 15.19 9.10
N ALA A 222 -11.65 15.35 9.14
CA ALA A 222 -12.58 14.23 9.04
C ALA A 222 -12.51 13.55 7.68
N LEU A 223 -12.47 14.33 6.59
CA LEU A 223 -12.27 13.83 5.23
C LEU A 223 -10.94 13.07 5.10
N LEU A 224 -9.87 13.55 5.73
CA LEU A 224 -8.57 12.89 5.78
C LEU A 224 -8.69 11.49 6.43
N GLY A 225 -9.50 11.38 7.48
CA GLY A 225 -9.83 10.10 8.12
C GLY A 225 -10.53 9.12 7.17
N VAL A 226 -11.57 9.60 6.49
CA VAL A 226 -12.34 8.78 5.54
C VAL A 226 -11.49 8.31 4.36
N LEU A 227 -10.73 9.22 3.75
CA LEU A 227 -9.85 8.89 2.63
C LEU A 227 -8.77 7.88 3.05
N SER A 228 -8.13 8.08 4.21
CA SER A 228 -7.12 7.12 4.68
C SER A 228 -7.72 5.74 4.96
N MET A 229 -8.91 5.69 5.59
CA MET A 229 -9.64 4.44 5.81
C MET A 229 -9.91 3.72 4.48
N LEU A 230 -10.45 4.43 3.49
CA LEU A 230 -10.74 3.88 2.16
C LEU A 230 -9.46 3.40 1.45
N GLY A 231 -8.38 4.18 1.50
CA GLY A 231 -7.08 3.80 0.96
C GLY A 231 -6.56 2.50 1.55
N HIS A 232 -6.63 2.33 2.88
CA HIS A 232 -6.23 1.09 3.53
C HIS A 232 -7.16 -0.09 3.19
N ILE A 233 -8.47 0.11 3.07
CA ILE A 233 -9.40 -0.94 2.59
C ILE A 233 -8.99 -1.39 1.19
N CYS A 234 -8.71 -0.45 0.28
CA CYS A 234 -8.25 -0.77 -1.07
C CYS A 234 -6.93 -1.54 -1.06
N VAL A 235 -5.93 -1.12 -0.28
CA VAL A 235 -4.65 -1.87 -0.15
C VAL A 235 -4.88 -3.29 0.36
N ASN A 236 -5.66 -3.46 1.44
CA ASN A 236 -5.99 -4.77 1.99
C ASN A 236 -6.68 -5.65 0.94
N ARG A 237 -7.64 -5.08 0.19
CA ARG A 237 -8.32 -5.78 -0.92
C ARG A 237 -7.38 -6.15 -2.05
N ALA A 238 -6.45 -5.27 -2.43
CA ALA A 238 -5.45 -5.58 -3.44
C ALA A 238 -4.60 -6.81 -3.06
N PHE A 239 -4.18 -6.90 -1.79
CA PHE A 239 -3.46 -8.06 -1.26
C PHE A 239 -4.30 -9.34 -1.13
N LYS A 240 -5.63 -9.23 -1.08
CA LYS A 240 -6.53 -10.39 -1.17
C LYS A 240 -6.70 -10.89 -2.61
N LEU A 241 -6.65 -9.98 -3.58
CA LEU A 241 -6.90 -10.28 -4.99
C LEU A 241 -5.66 -10.76 -5.75
N ALA A 242 -4.46 -10.33 -5.32
CA ALA A 242 -3.22 -10.56 -6.03
C ALA A 242 -2.03 -10.75 -5.07
N ASP A 243 -0.94 -11.31 -5.59
CA ASP A 243 0.29 -11.53 -4.83
C ASP A 243 1.05 -10.24 -4.59
N ALA A 244 1.88 -10.19 -3.54
CA ALA A 244 2.56 -8.96 -3.14
C ALA A 244 3.47 -8.44 -4.27
N GLY A 245 4.24 -9.34 -4.89
CA GLY A 245 5.10 -8.99 -6.03
C GLY A 245 4.35 -8.51 -7.29
N THR A 246 3.03 -8.67 -7.36
CA THR A 246 2.19 -8.13 -8.45
C THR A 246 1.75 -6.70 -8.16
N VAL A 247 1.17 -6.44 -6.99
CA VAL A 247 0.50 -5.16 -6.72
C VAL A 247 1.42 -4.10 -6.15
N VAL A 248 2.44 -4.49 -5.40
CA VAL A 248 3.31 -3.57 -4.67
C VAL A 248 4.10 -2.59 -5.55
N PRO A 249 4.63 -2.98 -6.74
CA PRO A 249 5.30 -2.03 -7.62
C PRO A 249 4.40 -0.86 -8.08
N TYR A 250 3.08 -1.05 -8.08
CA TYR A 250 2.15 0.02 -8.44
C TYR A 250 2.03 1.10 -7.38
N GLN A 251 2.65 0.93 -6.20
CA GLN A 251 2.73 2.02 -5.22
C GLN A 251 3.48 3.25 -5.73
N TYR A 252 4.45 3.06 -6.63
CA TYR A 252 5.17 4.16 -7.26
C TYR A 252 4.27 5.14 -8.01
N THR A 253 3.06 4.71 -8.41
CA THR A 253 2.11 5.61 -9.07
C THR A 253 1.56 6.70 -8.15
N LEU A 254 1.73 6.57 -6.83
CA LEU A 254 1.41 7.64 -5.88
C LEU A 254 2.13 8.93 -6.27
N LEU A 255 3.39 8.87 -6.71
CA LEU A 255 4.15 10.05 -7.16
C LEU A 255 3.56 10.71 -8.41
N LEU A 256 2.97 9.92 -9.31
CA LEU A 256 2.30 10.44 -10.50
C LEU A 256 1.09 11.28 -10.10
N PHE A 257 0.25 10.73 -9.23
CA PHE A 257 -0.93 11.41 -8.73
C PHE A 257 -0.57 12.62 -7.87
N ALA A 258 0.45 12.51 -7.02
CA ALA A 258 0.96 13.61 -6.21
C ALA A 258 1.48 14.78 -7.07
N GLY A 259 2.19 14.49 -8.16
CA GLY A 259 2.65 15.51 -9.10
C GLY A 259 1.49 16.24 -9.80
N VAL A 260 0.48 15.50 -10.26
CA VAL A 260 -0.71 16.08 -10.90
C VAL A 260 -1.51 16.92 -9.90
N LEU A 261 -1.77 16.40 -8.70
CA LEU A 261 -2.52 17.12 -7.67
C LEU A 261 -1.74 18.33 -7.16
N GLY A 262 -0.42 18.23 -7.04
CA GLY A 262 0.44 19.35 -6.68
C GLY A 262 0.31 20.51 -7.67
N TRP A 263 0.31 20.21 -8.96
CA TRP A 263 0.10 21.21 -10.00
C TRP A 263 -1.31 21.80 -9.97
N LEU A 264 -2.35 20.96 -9.87
CA LEU A 264 -3.74 21.42 -9.93
C LEU A 264 -4.19 22.20 -8.69
N VAL A 265 -3.69 21.83 -7.51
CA VAL A 265 -4.14 22.40 -6.23
C VAL A 265 -3.24 23.53 -5.76
N PHE A 266 -1.91 23.40 -5.91
CA PHE A 266 -0.95 24.37 -5.41
C PHE A 266 -0.30 25.21 -6.53
N GLY A 267 -0.55 24.90 -7.81
CA GLY A 267 0.13 25.55 -8.92
C GLY A 267 1.59 25.12 -9.09
N ASP A 268 2.01 24.04 -8.43
CA ASP A 268 3.37 23.51 -8.47
C ASP A 268 3.66 22.90 -9.86
N VAL A 269 4.19 23.70 -10.78
CA VAL A 269 4.48 23.24 -12.16
C VAL A 269 5.47 22.06 -12.11
N PRO A 270 5.13 20.90 -12.71
CA PRO A 270 5.99 19.72 -12.67
C PRO A 270 7.35 19.99 -13.28
N ARG A 271 8.41 19.84 -12.48
CA ARG A 271 9.79 19.93 -12.94
C ARG A 271 10.06 18.86 -14.01
N PRO A 272 10.98 19.10 -14.96
CA PRO A 272 11.35 18.09 -15.97
C PRO A 272 11.75 16.75 -15.36
N ALA A 273 12.48 16.76 -14.24
CA ALA A 273 12.87 15.54 -13.53
C ALA A 273 11.67 14.72 -13.04
N LEU A 274 10.64 15.37 -12.49
CA LEU A 274 9.38 14.72 -12.10
C LEU A 274 8.71 14.06 -13.31
N VAL A 275 8.67 14.72 -14.47
CA VAL A 275 8.12 14.17 -15.71
C VAL A 275 8.92 12.97 -16.20
N ILE A 276 10.25 13.04 -16.19
CA ILE A 276 11.13 11.93 -16.61
C ILE A 276 10.95 10.73 -15.67
N GLY A 277 11.02 10.96 -14.36
CA GLY A 277 10.82 9.91 -13.36
C GLY A 277 9.42 9.28 -13.45
N ALA A 278 8.39 10.09 -13.69
CA ALA A 278 7.03 9.63 -13.96
C ALA A 278 6.95 8.68 -15.16
N MET A 279 7.60 9.03 -16.28
CA MET A 279 7.63 8.18 -17.47
C MET A 279 8.32 6.83 -17.21
N ILE A 280 9.40 6.83 -16.41
CA ILE A 280 10.09 5.60 -15.99
C ILE A 280 9.15 4.72 -15.14
N ILE A 281 8.47 5.30 -14.16
CA ILE A 281 7.51 4.59 -13.29
C ILE A 281 6.37 3.97 -14.11
N VAL A 282 5.77 4.75 -15.02
CA VAL A 282 4.70 4.27 -15.92
C VAL A 282 5.22 3.14 -16.80
N GLY A 283 6.41 3.29 -17.39
CA GLY A 283 7.04 2.25 -18.22
C GLY A 283 7.23 0.94 -17.47
N ALA A 284 7.74 0.98 -16.24
CA ALA A 284 7.90 -0.20 -15.40
C ALA A 284 6.56 -0.88 -15.06
N GLY A 285 5.55 -0.09 -14.70
CA GLY A 285 4.19 -0.59 -14.39
C GLY A 285 3.49 -1.21 -15.60
N VAL A 286 3.61 -0.60 -16.78
CA VAL A 286 3.08 -1.14 -18.05
C VAL A 286 3.80 -2.42 -18.43
N TYR A 287 5.13 -2.48 -18.29
CA TYR A 287 5.91 -3.69 -18.54
C TYR A 287 5.42 -4.86 -17.67
N ILE A 288 5.23 -4.64 -16.37
CA ILE A 288 4.67 -5.65 -15.45
C ILE A 288 3.28 -6.08 -15.93
N PHE A 289 2.39 -5.12 -16.19
CA PHE A 289 0.99 -5.39 -16.56
C PHE A 289 0.89 -6.24 -17.83
N LEU A 290 1.59 -5.82 -18.90
CA LEU A 290 1.60 -6.53 -20.17
C LEU A 290 2.17 -7.93 -20.01
N ARG A 291 3.20 -8.08 -19.17
CA ARG A 291 3.80 -9.38 -18.93
C ARG A 291 2.86 -10.32 -18.18
N GLU A 292 2.18 -9.85 -17.15
CA GLU A 292 1.18 -10.65 -16.43
C GLU A 292 0.06 -11.10 -17.37
N ARG A 293 -0.40 -10.21 -18.26
CA ARG A 293 -1.38 -10.56 -19.29
C ARG A 293 -0.86 -11.65 -20.25
N GLN A 294 0.42 -11.62 -20.61
CA GLN A 294 1.02 -12.66 -21.45
C GLN A 294 1.10 -14.02 -20.74
N VAL A 295 1.49 -14.04 -19.47
CA VAL A 295 1.57 -15.28 -18.68
C VAL A 295 0.17 -15.89 -18.53
N ALA A 296 -0.83 -15.08 -18.19
CA ALA A 296 -2.24 -15.48 -18.12
C ALA A 296 -2.74 -16.15 -19.41
N ARG A 297 -2.45 -15.52 -20.55
CA ARG A 297 -2.84 -16.03 -21.87
C ARG A 297 -2.18 -17.37 -22.20
N ARG A 298 -0.91 -17.55 -21.81
CA ARG A 298 -0.19 -18.81 -22.02
C ARG A 298 -0.79 -19.92 -21.16
N ALA A 299 -1.06 -19.67 -19.88
CA ALA A 299 -1.70 -20.63 -18.99
C ALA A 299 -3.08 -21.08 -19.51
N GLY A 300 -3.93 -20.13 -19.92
CA GLY A 300 -5.26 -20.44 -20.49
C GLY A 300 -5.19 -21.25 -21.79
N ARG A 301 -4.22 -20.98 -22.67
CA ARG A 301 -4.00 -21.76 -23.89
C ARG A 301 -3.55 -23.20 -23.58
N SER A 302 -2.66 -23.38 -22.61
CA SER A 302 -2.21 -24.71 -22.19
C SER A 302 -3.34 -25.53 -21.56
N ALA A 303 -4.15 -24.93 -20.70
CA ALA A 303 -5.33 -25.58 -20.10
C ALA A 303 -6.35 -26.01 -21.17
N ARG A 304 -6.64 -25.12 -22.14
CA ARG A 304 -7.56 -25.43 -23.25
C ARG A 304 -7.03 -26.58 -24.11
N ARG A 305 -5.73 -26.60 -24.42
CA ARG A 305 -5.08 -27.70 -25.15
C ARG A 305 -5.12 -29.03 -24.38
N ALA A 306 -4.93 -28.99 -23.06
CA ALA A 306 -5.04 -30.19 -22.22
C ALA A 306 -6.45 -30.78 -22.27
N LEU A 307 -7.48 -29.95 -22.12
CA LEU A 307 -8.90 -30.37 -22.20
C LEU A 307 -9.27 -30.94 -23.57
N THR A 308 -8.77 -30.37 -24.66
CA THR A 308 -8.99 -30.92 -26.01
C THR A 308 -8.36 -32.31 -26.14
N ARG A 309 -7.16 -32.53 -25.59
CA ARG A 309 -6.42 -33.79 -25.69
C ARG A 309 -7.04 -34.92 -24.86
N THR A 310 -7.68 -34.62 -23.73
CA THR A 310 -8.44 -35.61 -22.95
C THR A 310 -9.74 -36.03 -23.65
N ARG A 311 -10.35 -35.14 -24.43
CA ARG A 311 -11.62 -35.39 -25.13
C ARG A 311 -11.47 -36.20 -26.41
N THR A 312 -10.27 -36.22 -26.99
CA THR A 312 -9.95 -36.95 -28.23
C THR A 312 -9.26 -38.29 -27.98
N ARG A 313 -9.15 -38.77 -26.73
CA ARG A 313 -8.55 -40.08 -26.44
C ARG A 313 -9.60 -41.15 -26.79
N PRO A 314 -9.35 -42.03 -27.79
CA PRO A 314 -10.28 -43.11 -28.10
C PRO A 314 -10.42 -44.01 -26.88
N ALA A 315 -11.63 -44.52 -26.63
CA ALA A 315 -11.85 -45.55 -25.62
C ALA A 315 -10.88 -46.72 -25.92
N ALA A 316 -10.12 -47.15 -24.90
CA ALA A 316 -9.25 -48.30 -25.06
C ALA A 316 -10.11 -49.49 -25.52
N PRO A 317 -9.68 -50.24 -26.54
CA PRO A 317 -10.40 -51.43 -26.95
C PRO A 317 -10.42 -52.45 -25.78
N PRO A 318 -11.51 -53.23 -25.67
CA PRO A 318 -11.76 -54.14 -24.56
C PRO A 318 -10.71 -55.25 -24.43
#